data_AF-A0A0F9RPR2-F1
#
_entry.id   AF-A0A0F9RPR2-F1
#
_cell.length_a   1.000
_cell.length_b   1.000
_cell.length_c   1.000
_cell.angle_alpha   90.00
_cell.angle_beta   90.00
_cell.angle_gamma   90.00
#
_symmetry.space_group_name_H-M   'P 1'
#
loop_
_entity.id
_entity.type
_entity.pdbx_description
1 polymer ?
#
loop_
_entity_poly.entity_id
_entity_poly.type
_entity_poly.pdbx_seq_one_letter_code
_entity_poly.pdbx_strand_id
1 'polypeptide(L)'
;MNSLEISARLHHRLVYIHPFNNGNGRWARFIMNLFVKDYLNSYLEFPEDELLLTTEIRKTYIKALQRADNWDYQLLIDFQKKYISNFSI
;
A
#
# COMPACT_ATOMS: atom_id res chain seq x y z
N MET A 1 -0.53 17.54 4.07
CA MET A 1 -0.90 16.11 4.25
C MET A 1 0.40 15.33 4.45
N ASN A 2 0.44 14.37 5.35
CA ASN A 2 1.65 13.55 5.58
C ASN A 2 1.97 12.74 4.29
N SER A 3 3.23 12.67 3.87
CA SER A 3 3.61 11.93 2.64
C SER A 3 3.20 10.46 2.65
N LEU A 4 3.20 9.80 3.82
CA LEU A 4 2.69 8.44 3.98
C LEU A 4 1.16 8.36 3.82
N GLU A 5 0.44 9.41 4.23
CA GLU A 5 -1.00 9.49 3.98
C GLU A 5 -1.29 9.67 2.48
N ILE A 6 -0.48 10.46 1.76
CA ILE A 6 -0.59 10.58 0.29
C ILE A 6 -0.38 9.19 -0.35
N SER A 7 0.65 8.48 0.07
CA SER A 7 0.93 7.11 -0.39
C SER A 7 -0.24 6.15 -0.11
N ALA A 8 -0.84 6.18 1.09
CA ALA A 8 -2.00 5.37 1.44
C ALA A 8 -3.23 5.69 0.57
N ARG A 9 -3.54 6.97 0.35
CA ARG A 9 -4.66 7.39 -0.50
C ARG A 9 -4.43 7.05 -1.97
N LEU A 10 -3.21 7.22 -2.47
CA LEU A 10 -2.83 6.85 -3.83
C LEU A 10 -3.04 5.34 -4.05
N HIS A 11 -2.50 4.52 -3.16
CA HIS A 11 -2.64 3.07 -3.20
C HIS A 11 -4.12 2.66 -3.21
N HIS A 12 -4.91 3.13 -2.24
CA HIS A 12 -6.34 2.80 -2.15
C HIS A 12 -7.09 3.18 -3.42
N ARG A 13 -6.89 4.39 -3.95
CA ARG A 13 -7.56 4.85 -5.17
C ARG A 13 -7.22 4.01 -6.39
N LEU A 14 -5.95 3.59 -6.53
CA LEU A 14 -5.55 2.70 -7.62
C LEU A 14 -6.25 1.34 -7.51
N VAL A 15 -6.27 0.73 -6.31
CA VAL A 15 -6.99 -0.54 -6.10
C VAL A 15 -8.50 -0.37 -6.37
N TYR A 16 -9.10 0.75 -5.96
CA TYR A 16 -10.52 1.03 -6.13
C TYR A 16 -10.95 1.16 -7.59
N ILE A 17 -10.13 1.79 -8.45
CA ILE A 17 -10.41 1.91 -9.90
C ILE A 17 -10.45 0.52 -10.56
N HIS A 18 -9.62 -0.42 -10.10
CA HIS A 18 -9.62 -1.82 -10.50
C HIS A 18 -9.67 -2.09 -12.03
N PRO A 19 -8.73 -1.53 -12.83
CA PRO A 19 -8.83 -1.53 -14.30
C PRO A 19 -8.48 -2.87 -14.98
N PHE A 20 -7.87 -3.82 -14.26
CA PHE A 20 -7.44 -5.10 -14.83
C PHE A 20 -8.30 -6.27 -14.32
N ASN A 21 -8.39 -7.35 -15.09
CA ASN A 21 -9.03 -8.59 -14.64
C ASN A 21 -8.31 -9.23 -13.44
N ASN A 22 -6.98 -9.10 -13.38
CA ASN A 22 -6.14 -9.62 -12.30
C ASN A 22 -4.93 -8.69 -12.09
N GLY A 23 -4.38 -8.69 -10.87
CA GLY A 23 -3.12 -8.01 -10.58
C GLY A 23 -3.23 -6.55 -10.12
N ASN A 24 -4.45 -6.03 -9.90
CA ASN A 24 -4.66 -4.64 -9.45
C ASN A 24 -3.90 -4.30 -8.17
N GLY A 25 -3.82 -5.23 -7.21
CA GLY A 25 -3.05 -5.03 -5.98
C GLY A 25 -1.54 -4.87 -6.23
N ARG A 26 -0.95 -5.69 -7.12
CA ARG A 26 0.47 -5.59 -7.50
C ARG A 26 0.76 -4.28 -8.22
N TRP A 27 -0.10 -3.93 -9.16
CA TRP A 27 -0.02 -2.67 -9.90
C TRP A 27 -0.08 -1.45 -8.97
N ALA A 28 -1.06 -1.42 -8.05
CA ALA A 28 -1.21 -0.33 -7.09
C ALA A 28 -0.02 -0.21 -6.13
N ARG A 29 0.49 -1.34 -5.60
CA ARG A 29 1.70 -1.35 -4.77
C ARG A 29 2.93 -0.86 -5.54
N PHE A 30 3.09 -1.28 -6.79
CA PHE A 30 4.20 -0.83 -7.64
C PHE A 30 4.18 0.70 -7.84
N ILE A 31 3.06 1.27 -8.30
CA ILE A 31 2.94 2.73 -8.51
C ILE A 31 3.15 3.49 -7.21
N MET A 32 2.53 3.03 -6.12
CA MET A 32 2.69 3.66 -4.81
C MET A 32 4.16 3.61 -4.36
N ASN A 33 4.91 2.55 -4.65
CA ASN A 33 6.33 2.46 -4.28
C ASN A 33 7.20 3.42 -5.09
N LEU A 34 6.87 3.68 -6.37
CA LEU A 34 7.52 4.73 -7.16
C LEU A 34 7.29 6.12 -6.54
N PHE A 35 6.06 6.40 -6.10
CA PHE A 35 5.76 7.64 -5.39
C PHE A 35 6.58 7.77 -4.09
N VAL A 36 6.65 6.71 -3.28
CA VAL A 36 7.45 6.75 -2.04
C VAL A 36 8.93 6.94 -2.35
N LYS A 37 9.46 6.30 -3.39
CA LYS A 37 10.84 6.48 -3.82
C LYS A 37 11.14 7.94 -4.17
N ASP A 38 10.32 8.54 -5.04
CA ASP A 38 10.60 9.87 -5.57
C ASP A 38 10.35 10.99 -4.55
N TYR A 39 9.36 10.82 -3.66
CA TYR A 39 8.92 11.88 -2.74
C TYR A 39 9.36 11.70 -1.29
N LEU A 40 9.79 10.50 -0.88
CA LEU A 40 10.24 10.21 0.49
C LEU A 40 11.69 9.77 0.59
N ASN A 41 12.38 9.49 -0.53
CA ASN A 41 13.70 8.87 -0.51
C ASN A 41 13.73 7.59 0.37
N SER A 42 12.65 6.83 0.28
CA SER A 42 12.41 5.57 0.98
C SER A 42 11.80 4.58 0.00
N TYR A 43 11.55 3.35 0.43
CA TYR A 43 10.79 2.36 -0.34
C TYR A 43 9.99 1.47 0.60
N LEU A 44 8.97 0.81 0.06
CA LEU A 44 8.13 -0.13 0.79
C LEU A 44 8.52 -1.57 0.42
N GLU A 45 8.95 -2.34 1.41
CA GLU A 45 9.29 -3.76 1.29
C GLU A 45 8.09 -4.60 1.73
N PHE A 46 7.11 -4.73 0.84
CA PHE A 46 5.96 -5.57 1.14
C PHE A 46 6.31 -7.06 1.07
N PRO A 47 5.70 -7.89 1.94
CA PRO A 47 5.81 -9.34 1.85
C PRO A 47 4.91 -9.85 0.73
N GLU A 48 5.37 -9.74 -0.51
CA GLU A 48 4.58 -10.02 -1.71
C GLU A 48 3.99 -11.45 -1.71
N ASP A 49 4.78 -12.46 -1.32
CA ASP A 49 4.32 -13.85 -1.25
C ASP A 49 3.17 -14.03 -0.24
N GLU A 50 3.28 -13.39 0.93
CA GLU A 50 2.23 -13.46 1.95
C GLU A 50 0.97 -12.70 1.54
N LEU A 51 1.10 -11.65 0.74
CA LEU A 51 -0.04 -10.90 0.20
C LEU A 51 -0.77 -11.65 -0.92
N LEU A 52 -0.10 -12.58 -1.60
CA LEU A 52 -0.71 -13.45 -2.62
C LEU A 52 -1.45 -14.64 -2.00
N LEU A 53 -0.94 -15.16 -0.89
CA LEU A 53 -1.51 -16.29 -0.15
C LEU A 53 -2.59 -15.83 0.84
N THR A 54 -3.47 -16.74 1.28
CA THR A 54 -4.49 -16.48 2.31
C THR A 54 -3.87 -16.44 3.72
N THR A 55 -2.93 -15.52 3.94
CA THR A 55 -2.24 -15.32 5.21
C THR A 55 -2.96 -14.30 6.10
N GLU A 56 -2.56 -14.24 7.38
CA GLU A 56 -3.01 -13.17 8.29
C GLU A 56 -2.56 -11.78 7.83
N ILE A 57 -1.42 -11.67 7.14
CA ILE A 57 -0.97 -10.41 6.55
C ILE A 57 -1.92 -9.94 5.46
N ARG A 58 -2.32 -10.85 4.55
CA ARG A 58 -3.31 -10.53 3.51
C ARG A 58 -4.65 -10.11 4.12
N LYS A 59 -5.13 -10.78 5.18
CA LYS A 59 -6.36 -10.39 5.87
C LYS A 59 -6.25 -8.99 6.47
N THR A 60 -5.12 -8.68 7.11
CA THR A 60 -4.85 -7.35 7.69
C THR A 60 -4.83 -6.27 6.62
N TYR A 61 -4.15 -6.53 5.50
CA TYR A 61 -4.09 -5.62 4.35
C TYR A 61 -5.46 -5.38 3.72
N ILE A 62 -6.25 -6.43 3.48
CA ILE A 62 -7.61 -6.29 2.94
C ILE A 62 -8.50 -5.50 3.90
N LYS A 63 -8.42 -5.77 5.20
CA LYS A 63 -9.18 -5.00 6.21
C LYS A 63 -8.80 -3.52 6.20
N ALA A 64 -7.52 -3.21 6.00
CA ALA A 64 -7.05 -1.83 5.88
C ALA A 64 -7.63 -1.12 4.64
N LEU A 65 -7.68 -1.81 3.49
CA LEU A 65 -8.31 -1.29 2.26
C LEU A 65 -9.84 -1.07 2.45
N GLN A 66 -10.53 -2.04 3.05
CA GLN A 66 -11.97 -1.94 3.32
C GLN A 66 -12.31 -0.77 4.27
N ARG A 67 -11.42 -0.49 5.23
CA ARG A 67 -11.60 0.67 6.11
C ARG A 67 -11.40 1.98 5.35
N ALA A 68 -10.45 2.01 4.42
CA ALA A 68 -10.17 3.14 3.54
C ALA A 68 -11.30 3.44 2.54
N ASP A 69 -12.15 2.47 2.20
CA ASP A 69 -13.40 2.70 1.44
C ASP A 69 -14.33 3.70 2.14
N ASN A 70 -14.23 3.82 3.47
CA ASN A 70 -14.98 4.76 4.31
C ASN A 70 -14.16 6.00 4.69
N TRP A 71 -13.14 6.35 3.90
CA TRP A 71 -12.24 7.49 4.11
C TRP A 71 -11.39 7.43 5.38
N ASP A 72 -11.39 6.30 6.09
CA ASP A 72 -10.49 6.04 7.23
C ASP A 72 -9.26 5.26 6.74
N TYR A 73 -8.19 6.00 6.49
CA TYR A 73 -6.92 5.47 5.97
C TYR A 73 -5.96 5.00 7.06
N GLN A 74 -6.31 5.13 8.35
CA GLN A 74 -5.35 4.95 9.44
C GLN A 74 -4.71 3.55 9.42
N LEU A 75 -5.53 2.51 9.24
CA LEU A 75 -5.04 1.13 9.15
C LEU A 75 -4.09 0.91 7.95
N LEU A 76 -4.35 1.57 6.82
CA LEU A 76 -3.51 1.43 5.63
C LEU A 76 -2.19 2.19 5.78
N ILE A 77 -2.23 3.36 6.42
CA ILE A 77 -1.04 4.13 6.78
C ILE A 77 -0.15 3.32 7.73
N ASP A 78 -0.73 2.73 8.78
CA ASP A 78 0.04 1.96 9.76
C ASP A 78 0.58 0.65 9.16
N PHE A 79 -0.19 0.03 8.24
CA PHE A 79 0.31 -1.08 7.45
C PHE A 79 1.54 -0.67 6.62
N GLN A 80 1.51 0.47 5.91
CA GLN A 80 2.65 0.95 5.13
C GLN A 80 3.85 1.29 6.01
N LYS A 81 3.65 1.96 7.15
CA LYS A 81 4.73 2.28 8.10
C LYS A 81 5.49 1.04 8.56
N LYS A 82 4.82 -0.11 8.72
CA LYS A 82 5.46 -1.36 9.13
C LYS A 82 6.51 -1.84 8.10
N TYR A 83 6.35 -1.49 6.84
CA TYR A 83 7.16 -1.97 5.72
C TYR A 83 7.99 -0.87 5.05
N ILE A 84 8.02 0.35 5.63
CA ILE A 84 8.84 1.43 5.07
C ILE A 84 10.30 1.21 5.46
N SER A 85 11.16 1.17 4.45
CA SER A 85 12.61 1.05 4.56
C SER A 85 13.25 2.30 3.95
N ASN A 86 14.34 2.77 4.54
CA ASN A 86 15.11 3.90 4.00
C ASN A 86 16.26 3.37 3.15
N PHE A 87 16.67 4.14 2.14
CA PHE A 87 17.93 3.83 1.47
C PHE A 87 19.08 4.03 2.47
N SER A 88 19.86 2.97 2.69
CA SER A 88 21.12 3.08 3.41
C SER A 88 22.09 3.91 2.56
N ILE A 89 22.70 4.92 3.16
CA ILE A 89 23.82 5.68 2.58
C ILE A 89 25.06 4.81 2.57
#